data_AF-T1A159-F1
#
_entry.id   AF-T1A159-F1
#
_cell.length_a   1.000
_cell.length_b   1.000
_cell.length_c   1.000
_cell.angle_alpha   90.00
_cell.angle_beta   90.00
_cell.angle_gamma   90.00
#
_symmetry.space_group_name_H-M   'P 1'
#
loop_
_entity.id
_entity.type
_entity.pdbx_description
1 polymer ?
#
loop_
_entity_poly.entity_id
_entity_poly.type
_entity_poly.pdbx_seq_one_letter_code
_entity_poly.pdbx_strand_id
1 'polypeptide(L)'
;LNKVSQNLEFKGGTALYLFHGLDRFSEDLDFDYIGKTDEINNEIDSLIEPVIRDFGLSYKIGKSKGNVLIRDEGNTITGIRSEFFIEGPLFGKTGKRHRLKLDISTRNDVLMKPEYSTLVSKYNDIGTMLLYKMPLQEMLAEKLCAVTEREKARDLYDAYFILKY
;
A
#
# COMPACT_ATOMS: atom_id res chain seq x y z
N LEU A 1 17.66 1.39 6.45
CA LEU A 1 16.42 1.47 5.65
C LEU A 1 16.76 2.17 4.35
N ASN A 2 16.28 1.66 3.21
CA ASN A 2 16.54 2.25 1.90
C ASN A 2 15.90 3.65 1.81
N LYS A 3 16.54 4.61 1.13
CA LYS A 3 16.05 5.98 0.96
C LYS A 3 14.62 6.05 0.39
N VAL A 4 14.26 5.14 -0.52
CA VAL A 4 12.88 5.04 -1.05
C VAL A 4 11.89 4.70 0.06
N SER A 5 12.21 3.72 0.90
CA SER A 5 11.30 3.26 1.97
C SER A 5 10.97 4.35 3.01
N GLN A 6 11.88 5.32 3.18
CA GLN A 6 11.70 6.44 4.10
C GLN A 6 10.80 7.55 3.52
N ASN A 7 10.47 7.48 2.23
CA ASN A 7 9.65 8.47 1.53
C ASN A 7 8.35 7.84 0.99
N LEU A 8 7.87 6.78 1.65
CA LEU A 8 6.57 6.18 1.38
C LEU A 8 5.58 6.62 2.45
N GLU A 9 4.51 7.28 2.01
CA GLU A 9 3.35 7.60 2.81
C GLU A 9 2.29 6.52 2.62
N PHE A 10 1.90 5.86 3.69
CA PHE A 10 0.91 4.79 3.64
C PHE A 10 -0.52 5.33 3.67
N LYS A 11 -1.37 4.79 2.78
CA LYS A 11 -2.74 5.27 2.59
C LYS A 11 -3.75 4.16 2.28
N GLY A 12 -4.96 4.57 1.91
CA GLY A 12 -6.01 3.68 1.43
C GLY A 12 -6.69 2.85 2.53
N GLY A 13 -7.44 1.83 2.10
CA GLY A 13 -8.29 1.04 2.99
C GLY A 13 -7.51 0.22 4.02
N THR A 14 -6.28 -0.19 3.69
CA THR A 14 -5.45 -0.98 4.60
C THR A 14 -4.81 -0.10 5.68
N ALA A 15 -4.52 1.17 5.38
CA ALA A 15 -4.15 2.13 6.41
C ALA A 15 -5.31 2.41 7.39
N LEU A 16 -6.54 2.56 6.89
CA LEU A 16 -7.74 2.67 7.73
C LEU A 16 -7.94 1.42 8.62
N TYR A 17 -7.72 0.22 8.05
CA TYR A 17 -7.76 -1.04 8.80
C TYR A 17 -6.73 -1.07 9.93
N LEU A 18 -5.47 -0.74 9.64
CA LEU A 18 -4.36 -0.89 10.58
C LEU A 18 -4.30 0.22 11.65
N PHE A 19 -4.67 1.46 11.32
CA PHE A 19 -4.53 2.60 12.23
C PHE A 19 -5.85 3.06 12.86
N HIS A 20 -6.98 2.83 12.21
CA HIS A 20 -8.26 3.39 12.62
C HIS A 20 -9.31 2.33 12.97
N GLY A 21 -9.04 1.04 12.72
CA GLY A 21 -9.93 -0.06 13.09
C GLY A 21 -11.10 -0.25 12.13
N LEU A 22 -10.89 0.01 10.83
CA LEU A 22 -11.89 -0.26 9.78
C LEU A 22 -12.45 -1.69 9.89
N ASP A 23 -13.76 -1.83 10.03
CA ASP A 23 -14.45 -3.13 10.21
C ASP A 23 -14.80 -3.82 8.88
N ARG A 24 -13.84 -3.80 7.95
CA ARG A 24 -13.87 -4.65 6.76
C ARG A 24 -12.45 -5.04 6.37
N PHE A 25 -12.32 -6.17 5.72
CA PHE A 25 -11.03 -6.63 5.24
C PHE A 25 -10.52 -5.78 4.07
N SER A 26 -9.22 -5.52 4.03
CA SER A 26 -8.51 -4.80 2.98
C SER A 26 -7.15 -5.47 2.75
N GLU A 27 -6.86 -5.81 1.49
CA GLU A 27 -5.69 -6.64 1.11
C GLU A 27 -4.61 -5.84 0.37
N ASP A 28 -4.97 -4.73 -0.26
CA ASP A 28 -4.06 -3.93 -1.10
C ASP A 28 -3.18 -3.02 -0.22
N LEU A 29 -1.90 -2.87 -0.56
CA LEU A 29 -1.02 -1.87 0.05
C LEU A 29 -0.89 -0.68 -0.90
N ASP A 30 -1.47 0.45 -0.51
CA ASP A 30 -1.45 1.69 -1.28
C ASP A 30 -0.52 2.71 -0.60
N PHE A 31 0.39 3.31 -1.36
CA PHE A 31 1.31 4.35 -0.90
C PHE A 31 1.35 5.52 -1.86
N ASP A 32 1.69 6.70 -1.33
CA ASP A 32 2.25 7.80 -2.11
C ASP A 32 3.76 7.88 -1.89
N TYR A 33 4.49 8.20 -2.96
CA TYR A 33 5.90 8.51 -2.88
C TYR A 33 6.10 10.03 -2.74
N ILE A 34 6.61 10.46 -1.60
CA ILE A 34 6.83 11.88 -1.25
C ILE A 34 8.25 12.38 -1.59
N GLY A 35 9.05 11.53 -2.26
CA GLY A 35 10.38 11.87 -2.76
C GLY A 35 10.39 12.31 -4.22
N LYS A 36 11.58 12.37 -4.84
CA LYS A 36 11.71 12.67 -6.28
C LYS A 36 11.40 11.44 -7.14
N THR A 37 10.43 11.54 -8.04
CA THR A 37 9.95 10.41 -8.87
C THR A 37 11.05 9.62 -9.59
N ASP A 38 12.12 10.27 -10.05
CA ASP A 38 13.24 9.59 -10.70
C ASP A 38 14.01 8.63 -9.78
N GLU A 39 13.99 8.88 -8.46
CA GLU A 39 14.66 8.03 -7.47
C GLU A 39 13.93 6.68 -7.33
N ILE A 40 12.60 6.69 -7.16
CA ILE A 40 11.83 5.46 -6.95
C ILE A 40 11.83 4.54 -8.18
N ASN A 41 11.85 5.10 -9.39
CA ASN A 41 11.83 4.30 -10.63
C ASN A 41 13.06 3.40 -10.77
N ASN A 42 14.23 3.89 -10.34
CA ASN A 42 15.48 3.14 -10.42
C ASN A 42 15.69 2.23 -9.20
N GLU A 43 15.02 2.52 -8.08
CA GLU A 43 15.27 1.87 -6.79
C GLU A 43 14.11 0.95 -6.34
N ILE A 44 13.02 0.83 -7.10
CA ILE A 44 11.87 0.00 -6.70
C ILE A 44 12.23 -1.47 -6.48
N ASP A 45 13.12 -2.05 -7.28
CA ASP A 45 13.57 -3.43 -7.06
C ASP A 45 14.40 -3.55 -5.78
N SER A 46 15.19 -2.53 -5.44
CA SER A 46 15.92 -2.49 -4.17
C SER A 46 15.01 -2.35 -2.94
N LEU A 47 13.77 -1.86 -3.12
CA LEU A 47 12.72 -1.90 -2.09
C LEU A 47 12.09 -3.29 -1.97
N ILE A 48 11.79 -3.93 -3.10
CA ILE A 48 10.98 -5.15 -3.14
C ILE A 48 11.80 -6.43 -2.94
N GLU A 49 13.00 -6.53 -3.50
CA GLU A 49 13.84 -7.73 -3.42
C GLU A 49 14.12 -8.17 -1.98
N PRO A 50 14.45 -7.27 -1.03
CA PRO A 50 14.59 -7.65 0.37
C PRO A 50 13.31 -8.24 0.95
N VAL A 51 12.15 -7.67 0.63
CA VAL A 51 10.85 -8.16 1.11
C VAL A 51 10.60 -9.58 0.59
N ILE A 52 10.80 -9.82 -0.71
CA ILE A 52 10.65 -11.17 -1.29
C ILE A 52 11.60 -12.16 -0.63
N ARG A 53 12.87 -11.79 -0.46
CA ARG A 53 13.88 -12.67 0.14
C ARG A 53 13.53 -13.02 1.57
N ASP A 54 13.19 -12.03 2.39
CA ASP A 54 12.96 -12.20 3.82
C ASP A 54 11.65 -12.98 4.08
N PHE A 55 10.56 -12.68 3.34
CA PHE A 55 9.34 -13.51 3.36
C PHE A 55 9.57 -14.90 2.77
N GLY A 56 10.46 -15.00 1.78
CA GLY A 56 10.92 -16.24 1.14
C GLY A 56 11.52 -17.26 2.09
N LEU A 57 12.01 -16.82 3.26
CA LEU A 57 12.52 -17.70 4.31
C LEU A 57 11.42 -18.52 5.00
N SER A 58 10.19 -17.99 5.04
CA SER A 58 9.06 -18.61 5.74
C SER A 58 7.99 -19.14 4.77
N TYR A 59 7.80 -18.47 3.64
CA TYR A 59 6.75 -18.79 2.68
C TYR A 59 7.26 -18.64 1.25
N LYS A 60 6.73 -19.45 0.33
CA LYS A 60 7.03 -19.25 -1.09
C LYS A 60 6.27 -18.04 -1.62
N ILE A 61 7.03 -16.97 -1.83
CA ILE A 61 6.57 -15.69 -2.40
C ILE A 61 7.28 -15.45 -3.73
N GLY A 62 6.54 -14.94 -4.72
CA GLY A 62 7.11 -14.55 -6.00
C GLY A 62 6.33 -13.42 -6.64
N LYS A 63 7.01 -12.60 -7.45
CA LYS A 63 6.35 -11.60 -8.30
C LYS A 63 5.50 -12.31 -9.35
N SER A 64 4.25 -11.89 -9.52
CA SER A 64 3.39 -12.37 -10.61
C SER A 64 3.91 -11.94 -11.98
N LYS A 65 4.35 -10.68 -12.08
CA LYS A 65 4.95 -10.02 -13.24
C LYS A 65 6.00 -9.02 -12.72
N GLY A 66 6.87 -8.52 -13.60
CA GLY A 66 7.76 -7.40 -13.26
C GLY A 66 6.98 -6.17 -12.78
N ASN A 67 7.67 -5.16 -12.24
CA ASN A 67 7.01 -3.93 -11.80
C ASN A 67 6.35 -3.25 -13.00
N VAL A 68 5.07 -2.89 -12.86
CA VAL A 68 4.31 -2.22 -13.91
C VAL A 68 4.35 -0.73 -13.65
N LEU A 69 4.95 0.03 -14.56
CA LEU A 69 4.93 1.49 -14.53
C LEU A 69 3.60 1.98 -15.08
N ILE A 70 2.88 2.78 -14.29
CA ILE A 70 1.64 3.45 -14.66
C ILE A 70 2.02 4.82 -15.21
N ARG A 71 1.49 5.16 -16.39
CA ARG A 71 1.77 6.42 -17.07
C ARG A 71 0.49 7.17 -17.40
N ASP A 72 0.57 8.50 -17.42
CA ASP A 72 -0.51 9.36 -17.91
C ASP A 72 -0.47 9.51 -19.45
N GLU A 73 -1.39 10.32 -20.00
CA GLU A 73 -1.46 10.62 -21.44
C GLU A 73 -0.20 11.30 -21.97
N GLY A 74 0.53 12.02 -21.10
CA GLY A 74 1.81 12.66 -21.41
C GLY A 74 3.02 11.73 -21.32
N ASN A 75 2.82 10.43 -21.09
CA ASN A 75 3.86 9.41 -20.90
C ASN A 75 4.71 9.62 -19.63
N THR A 76 4.26 10.45 -18.69
CA THR A 76 4.88 10.66 -17.37
C THR A 76 4.54 9.49 -16.45
N ILE A 77 5.50 9.00 -15.67
CA ILE A 77 5.25 7.94 -14.70
C ILE A 77 4.47 8.54 -13.53
N THR A 78 3.26 8.02 -13.31
CA THR A 78 2.34 8.45 -12.25
C THR A 78 2.13 7.39 -11.17
N GLY A 79 2.69 6.20 -11.35
CA GLY A 79 2.73 5.20 -10.30
C GLY A 79 3.46 3.93 -10.70
N ILE A 80 3.62 3.05 -9.72
CA ILE A 80 4.25 1.75 -9.86
C ILE A 80 3.35 0.72 -9.19
N ARG A 81 3.06 -0.37 -9.90
CA ARG A 81 2.27 -1.49 -9.40
C ARG A 81 3.10 -2.77 -9.40
N SER A 82 3.11 -3.46 -8.27
CA SER A 82 3.73 -4.76 -8.11
C SER A 82 2.73 -5.75 -7.51
N GLU A 83 2.65 -6.94 -8.10
CA GLU A 83 1.78 -8.02 -7.62
C GLU A 83 2.60 -9.22 -7.20
N PHE A 84 2.28 -9.77 -6.03
CA PHE A 84 2.95 -10.91 -5.44
C PHE A 84 1.96 -12.05 -5.24
N PHE A 85 2.42 -13.27 -5.46
CA PHE A 85 1.72 -14.47 -5.06
C PHE A 85 2.41 -15.12 -3.88
N ILE A 86 1.61 -15.52 -2.88
CA ILE A 86 2.07 -16.14 -1.64
C ILE A 86 1.43 -17.52 -1.51
N GLU A 87 2.25 -18.56 -1.43
CA GLU A 87 1.87 -19.90 -0.99
C GLU A 87 1.90 -19.92 0.55
N GLY A 88 0.77 -19.56 1.17
CA GLY A 88 0.65 -19.50 2.63
C GLY A 88 0.53 -20.89 3.30
N PRO A 89 0.37 -20.94 4.64
CA PRO A 89 0.34 -22.19 5.42
C PRO A 89 -0.70 -23.23 4.93
N LEU A 90 -1.80 -22.77 4.33
CA LEU A 90 -2.89 -23.61 3.85
C LEU A 90 -2.76 -24.02 2.37
N PHE A 91 -1.69 -23.63 1.68
CA PHE A 91 -1.51 -23.92 0.26
C PHE A 91 -1.53 -25.43 -0.02
N GLY A 92 -0.85 -26.25 0.80
CA GLY A 92 -0.81 -27.71 0.60
C GLY A 92 -2.19 -28.39 0.66
N LYS A 93 -3.17 -27.78 1.34
CA LYS A 93 -4.55 -28.30 1.42
C LYS A 93 -5.47 -27.71 0.36
N THR A 94 -5.29 -26.43 0.02
CA THR A 94 -6.23 -25.69 -0.83
C THR A 94 -5.79 -25.60 -2.28
N GLY A 95 -4.49 -25.72 -2.55
CA GLY A 95 -3.88 -25.40 -3.84
C GLY A 95 -3.98 -23.91 -4.22
N LYS A 96 -4.45 -23.04 -3.31
CA LYS A 96 -4.74 -21.63 -3.61
C LYS A 96 -3.60 -20.73 -3.15
N ARG A 97 -3.13 -19.87 -4.06
CA ARG A 97 -2.20 -18.78 -3.76
C ARG A 97 -2.97 -17.52 -3.39
N HIS A 98 -2.42 -16.74 -2.47
CA HIS A 98 -2.94 -15.42 -2.12
C HIS A 98 -2.22 -14.35 -2.93
N ARG A 99 -2.96 -13.35 -3.40
CA ARG A 99 -2.39 -12.22 -4.15
C ARG A 99 -2.26 -11.03 -3.20
N LEU A 100 -1.06 -10.45 -3.13
CA LEU A 100 -0.81 -9.17 -2.49
C LEU A 100 -0.48 -8.15 -3.58
N LYS A 101 -1.12 -6.99 -3.52
CA LYS A 101 -0.90 -5.90 -4.47
C LYS A 101 -0.26 -4.73 -3.74
N LEU A 102 0.79 -4.18 -4.33
CA LEU A 102 1.48 -2.98 -3.90
C LEU A 102 1.30 -1.93 -5.00
N ASP A 103 0.59 -0.86 -4.69
CA ASP A 103 0.45 0.31 -5.55
C ASP A 103 1.17 1.49 -4.89
N ILE A 104 2.07 2.14 -5.63
CA ILE A 104 2.77 3.35 -5.20
C ILE A 104 2.46 4.44 -6.22
N SER A 105 1.77 5.50 -5.81
CA SER A 105 1.53 6.68 -6.64
C SER A 105 2.72 7.63 -6.57
N THR A 106 3.10 8.19 -7.71
CA THR A 106 4.24 9.12 -7.86
C THR A 106 3.80 10.50 -8.34
N ARG A 107 2.50 10.79 -8.23
CA ARG A 107 1.91 12.06 -8.66
C ARG A 107 2.33 13.24 -7.78
N ASN A 108 2.81 12.97 -6.57
CA ASN A 108 3.27 13.95 -5.59
C ASN A 108 2.23 15.08 -5.38
N ASP A 109 0.96 14.69 -5.39
CA ASP A 109 -0.24 15.51 -5.23
C ASP A 109 -0.73 15.54 -3.77
N VAL A 110 0.15 15.16 -2.84
CA VAL A 110 -0.10 15.18 -1.40
C VAL A 110 -0.52 16.58 -0.94
N LEU A 111 -1.76 16.68 -0.46
CA LEU A 111 -2.43 17.93 -0.10
C LEU A 111 -2.07 18.37 1.33
N MET A 112 -1.86 17.42 2.23
CA MET A 112 -1.54 17.65 3.63
C MET A 112 -0.20 17.03 3.99
N LYS A 113 0.46 17.54 5.04
CA LYS A 113 1.75 16.95 5.46
C LYS A 113 1.52 15.52 5.99
N PRO A 114 2.31 14.53 5.55
CA PRO A 114 2.23 13.18 6.07
C PRO A 114 2.41 13.12 7.60
N GLU A 115 1.62 12.29 8.26
CA GLU A 115 1.73 12.06 9.71
C GLU A 115 2.78 10.99 10.00
N TYR A 116 3.75 11.30 10.86
CA TYR A 116 4.67 10.28 11.39
C TYR A 116 3.93 9.42 12.41
N SER A 117 3.68 8.16 12.06
CA SER A 117 2.77 7.27 12.79
C SER A 117 3.48 6.01 13.27
N THR A 118 3.08 5.55 14.45
CA THR A 118 3.55 4.31 15.07
C THR A 118 2.52 3.22 14.85
N LEU A 119 2.87 2.17 14.10
CA LEU A 119 2.03 0.98 13.91
C LEU A 119 2.48 -0.09 14.90
N VAL A 120 1.62 -0.37 15.87
CA VAL A 120 1.79 -1.47 16.82
C VAL A 120 1.13 -2.71 16.20
N SER A 121 1.92 -3.76 15.98
CA SER A 121 1.40 -5.03 15.47
C SER A 121 0.49 -5.70 16.50
N LYS A 122 -0.55 -6.38 16.02
CA LYS A 122 -1.36 -7.31 16.83
C LYS A 122 -0.63 -8.63 17.15
N TYR A 123 0.50 -8.88 16.48
CA TYR A 123 1.33 -10.06 16.65
C TYR A 123 2.57 -9.69 17.46
N ASN A 124 2.79 -10.37 18.59
CA ASN A 124 3.84 -10.03 19.56
C ASN A 124 5.27 -10.25 19.03
N ASP A 125 5.43 -11.06 18.00
CA ASP A 125 6.69 -11.35 17.31
C ASP A 125 7.05 -10.31 16.25
N ILE A 126 6.12 -9.41 15.91
CA ILE A 126 6.34 -8.30 15.00
C ILE A 126 6.49 -7.02 15.82
N GLY A 127 7.68 -6.42 15.76
CA GLY A 127 7.97 -5.17 16.45
C GLY A 127 7.15 -3.99 15.94
N THR A 128 7.22 -2.89 16.69
CA THR A 128 6.61 -1.61 16.32
C THR A 128 7.25 -1.03 15.07
N MET A 129 6.43 -0.57 14.12
CA MET A 129 6.90 0.09 12.90
C MET A 129 6.63 1.59 12.96
N LEU A 130 7.58 2.38 12.48
CA LEU A 130 7.45 3.83 12.31
C LEU A 130 7.42 4.15 10.83
N LEU A 131 6.37 4.84 10.36
CA LEU A 131 6.19 5.17 8.96
C LEU A 131 5.39 6.47 8.78
N TYR A 132 5.46 7.05 7.58
CA TYR A 132 4.53 8.11 7.19
C TYR A 132 3.17 7.51 6.85
N LYS A 133 2.10 8.18 7.28
CA LYS A 133 0.71 7.82 7.02
C LYS A 133 -0.03 9.07 6.56
N MET A 134 -0.87 8.94 5.54
CA MET A 134 -1.73 10.02 5.08
C MET A 134 -2.70 10.48 6.19
N PRO A 135 -2.88 11.79 6.40
CA PRO A 135 -3.87 12.30 7.35
C PRO A 135 -5.29 11.79 7.04
N LEU A 136 -6.09 11.57 8.08
CA LEU A 136 -7.43 10.97 7.93
C LEU A 136 -8.37 11.84 7.05
N GLN A 137 -8.19 13.17 7.11
CA GLN A 137 -8.95 14.14 6.31
C GLN A 137 -8.65 14.01 4.82
N GLU A 138 -7.38 13.76 4.47
CA GLU A 138 -6.98 13.55 3.09
C GLU A 138 -7.43 12.17 2.58
N MET A 139 -7.35 11.14 3.42
CA MET A 139 -7.94 9.83 3.10
C MET A 139 -9.45 9.93 2.83
N LEU A 140 -10.19 10.75 3.60
CA LEU A 140 -11.61 11.00 3.35
C LEU A 140 -11.82 11.68 1.99
N ALA A 141 -11.02 12.70 1.66
CA ALA A 141 -11.11 13.40 0.38
C ALA A 141 -10.88 12.42 -0.79
N GLU A 142 -9.84 11.59 -0.73
CA GLU A 142 -9.58 10.55 -1.74
C GLU A 142 -10.78 9.59 -1.89
N LYS A 143 -11.41 9.20 -0.78
CA LYS A 143 -12.58 8.31 -0.82
C LYS A 143 -13.80 8.98 -1.45
N LEU A 144 -14.05 10.24 -1.15
CA LEU A 144 -15.15 10.98 -1.78
C LEU A 144 -14.94 11.10 -3.29
N CYS A 145 -13.72 11.42 -3.75
CA CYS A 145 -13.39 11.41 -5.18
C CYS A 145 -13.59 10.00 -5.79
N ALA A 146 -13.05 8.95 -5.15
CA ALA A 146 -13.17 7.58 -5.64
C ALA A 146 -14.62 7.08 -5.73
N VAL A 147 -15.50 7.50 -4.82
CA VAL A 147 -16.95 7.21 -4.89
C VAL A 147 -17.56 7.79 -6.16
N THR A 148 -17.20 9.03 -6.51
CA THR A 148 -17.73 9.70 -7.71
C THR A 148 -17.18 9.14 -9.03
N GLU A 149 -15.97 8.58 -9.01
CA GLU A 149 -15.31 8.10 -10.23
C GLU A 149 -15.48 6.60 -10.49
N ARG A 150 -15.50 5.77 -9.43
CA ARG A 150 -15.39 4.30 -9.53
C ARG A 150 -16.66 3.56 -9.13
N GLU A 151 -17.58 4.23 -8.43
CA GLU A 151 -18.87 3.70 -7.97
C GLU A 151 -18.76 2.36 -7.18
N LYS A 152 -17.70 2.17 -6.39
CA LYS A 152 -17.52 0.93 -5.60
C LYS A 152 -18.10 1.06 -4.20
N ALA A 153 -18.90 0.09 -3.79
CA ALA A 153 -19.50 0.02 -2.45
C ALA A 153 -18.48 0.14 -1.30
N ARG A 154 -17.26 -0.38 -1.48
CA ARG A 154 -16.18 -0.27 -0.48
C ARG A 154 -15.70 1.15 -0.24
N ASP A 155 -15.71 2.01 -1.26
CA ASP A 155 -15.27 3.39 -1.14
C ASP A 155 -16.32 4.22 -0.39
N LEU A 156 -17.61 3.93 -0.64
CA LEU A 156 -18.73 4.48 0.15
C LEU A 156 -18.68 4.01 1.61
N TYR A 157 -18.41 2.73 1.84
CA TYR A 157 -18.25 2.18 3.19
C TYR A 157 -17.12 2.85 3.96
N ASP A 158 -15.95 3.02 3.32
CA ASP A 158 -14.79 3.68 3.93
C ASP A 158 -15.09 5.15 4.26
N ALA A 159 -15.71 5.89 3.34
CA ALA A 159 -16.10 7.28 3.57
C ALA A 159 -17.08 7.38 4.75
N TYR A 160 -18.10 6.52 4.78
CA TYR A 160 -19.04 6.45 5.90
C TYR A 160 -18.34 6.13 7.23
N PHE A 161 -17.40 5.17 7.21
CA PHE A 161 -16.61 4.82 8.38
C PHE A 161 -15.82 6.01 8.91
N ILE A 162 -15.11 6.74 8.05
CA ILE A 162 -14.32 7.92 8.46
C ILE A 162 -15.24 9.04 8.99
N LEU A 163 -16.41 9.26 8.37
CA LEU A 163 -17.36 10.30 8.81
C LEU A 163 -18.03 9.99 10.15
N LYS A 164 -18.09 8.71 10.54
CA LYS A 164 -18.64 8.27 11.82
C LYS A 164 -17.60 8.28 12.94
N TYR A 165 -16.32 8.20 12.58
CA TYR A 165 -15.17 8.19 13.49
C TYR A 165 -15.02 9.53 14.21
#